data_AF-A0A971FH32-F1
#
_entry.id   AF-A0A971FH32-F1
#
_cell.length_a   1.000
_cell.length_b   1.000
_cell.length_c   1.000
_cell.angle_alpha   90.00
_cell.angle_beta   90.00
_cell.angle_gamma   90.00
#
_symmetry.space_group_name_H-M   'P 1'
#
loop_
_entity.id
_entity.type
_entity.pdbx_description
1 polymer ?
#
loop_
_entity_poly.entity_id
_entity_poly.type
_entity_poly.pdbx_seq_one_letter_code
_entity_poly.pdbx_strand_id
1 'polypeptide(L)'
;MKKRCFVYIVAGALVVCCAVTANAWGPRVESAVVNTALHLISREENLPLTRLQEELRAGASLSPMAMEELFPDMAVDPLRAIENEMALLTAARGARIDAYFAWRLGALGRLVSRVTAPMATADPAVRGQYYRDAEPLADTGSLKPEPRRVLESMDRLKRTMEEANAGNDLITGEYQGGAGFRGTASARLAGDISRSVNAVADVWWTVITSGTVPGNISAAQLQRYVLSAYAYYVEKGNESEIEAADVNYRKLTEYTPDMSAKIGDMLYAAGMRERAVKEYEAAAAAAPERRDVVEKIANYHAEVAEEKLEKGMLEESMAGFEKALSVNMLHPTAEKRRLEVAALIQKRDEQMAQYQAQLKQAEDLRSLAEEEAAKNRFAEAVALLKQSEEAYKAVGDEFPSEAQRRTRGLREVQARTNELQQGLLTNTQAFSGAGFAPDLHALIAEHAAGLDQETLKTMVRLEYEAEIGRLSTQMQSTLSIE
;
A
#
# COMPACT_ATOMS: atom_id res chain seq x y z
N MET A 1 20.22 -23.89 -37.57
CA MET A 1 18.98 -24.24 -38.31
C MET A 1 18.02 -24.96 -37.36
N LYS A 2 16.92 -24.30 -36.94
CA LYS A 2 15.67 -24.87 -36.36
C LYS A 2 14.83 -23.75 -35.70
N LYS A 3 14.47 -22.72 -36.48
CA LYS A 3 13.57 -21.61 -36.09
C LYS A 3 12.38 -21.49 -37.05
N ARG A 4 11.77 -22.60 -37.46
CA ARG A 4 10.66 -22.58 -38.46
C ARG A 4 9.48 -23.51 -38.18
N CYS A 5 9.35 -24.08 -36.97
CA CYS A 5 8.20 -24.97 -36.65
C CYS A 5 7.15 -24.37 -35.71
N PHE A 6 7.26 -23.10 -35.31
CA PHE A 6 6.31 -22.51 -34.33
C PHE A 6 5.19 -21.65 -34.96
N VAL A 7 5.10 -21.59 -36.30
CA VAL A 7 4.18 -20.66 -37.00
C VAL A 7 2.87 -21.33 -37.44
N TYR A 8 2.72 -22.65 -37.31
CA TYR A 8 1.51 -23.36 -37.79
C TYR A 8 0.52 -23.82 -36.72
N ILE A 9 0.75 -23.53 -35.44
CA ILE A 9 -0.22 -23.81 -34.36
C ILE A 9 -1.04 -22.55 -33.99
N VAL A 10 -0.59 -21.35 -34.38
CA VAL A 10 -1.31 -20.09 -34.14
C VAL A 10 -2.35 -19.77 -35.23
N ALA A 11 -2.27 -20.41 -36.41
CA ALA A 11 -3.21 -20.18 -37.52
C ALA A 11 -4.47 -21.10 -37.48
N GLY A 12 -4.48 -22.14 -36.65
CA GLY A 12 -5.62 -23.07 -36.52
C GLY A 12 -6.58 -22.76 -35.36
N ALA A 13 -6.17 -21.90 -34.42
CA ALA A 13 -6.97 -21.52 -33.25
C ALA A 13 -7.73 -20.19 -33.42
N LEU A 14 -7.62 -19.54 -34.60
CA LEU A 14 -8.18 -18.21 -34.87
C LEU A 14 -9.42 -18.23 -35.78
N VAL A 15 -10.00 -19.41 -36.03
CA VAL A 15 -11.25 -19.60 -36.82
C VAL A 15 -12.34 -20.26 -35.98
N VAL A 16 -12.26 -20.19 -34.66
CA VAL A 16 -13.48 -20.18 -33.83
C VAL A 16 -13.88 -18.71 -33.68
N CYS A 17 -14.23 -18.10 -34.82
CA CYS A 17 -14.92 -16.83 -34.82
C CYS A 17 -16.19 -17.02 -34.02
N CYS A 18 -16.26 -16.30 -32.91
CA CYS A 18 -17.41 -16.07 -32.08
C CYS A 18 -18.69 -16.04 -32.94
N ALA A 19 -19.45 -17.14 -32.92
CA ALA A 19 -20.87 -17.07 -33.18
C ALA A 19 -21.47 -16.36 -31.94
N VAL A 20 -21.25 -15.06 -31.85
CA VAL A 20 -22.00 -14.22 -30.92
C VAL A 20 -23.45 -14.41 -31.36
N THR A 21 -24.24 -15.09 -30.54
CA THR A 21 -25.68 -15.21 -30.75
C THR A 21 -26.22 -13.79 -30.76
N ALA A 22 -26.44 -13.25 -31.96
CA ALA A 22 -26.94 -11.91 -32.21
C ALA A 22 -28.40 -11.84 -31.78
N ASN A 23 -28.67 -11.90 -30.47
CA ASN A 23 -30.01 -11.92 -29.88
C ASN A 23 -30.53 -10.51 -29.55
N ALA A 24 -29.79 -9.46 -29.89
CA ALA A 24 -30.13 -8.08 -29.56
C ALA A 24 -29.36 -7.06 -30.42
N TRP A 25 -29.66 -5.77 -30.22
CA TRP A 25 -28.91 -4.63 -30.74
C TRP A 25 -27.40 -4.84 -30.72
N GLY A 26 -26.70 -4.28 -31.71
CA GLY A 26 -25.24 -4.24 -31.67
C GLY A 26 -24.71 -3.30 -30.57
N PRO A 27 -23.44 -3.47 -30.13
CA PRO A 27 -22.89 -2.75 -28.98
C PRO A 27 -22.98 -1.23 -29.07
N ARG A 28 -22.87 -0.65 -30.27
CA ARG A 28 -22.99 0.79 -30.49
C ARG A 28 -24.42 1.27 -30.30
N VAL A 29 -25.41 0.54 -30.83
CA VAL A 29 -26.83 0.88 -30.61
C VAL A 29 -27.19 0.72 -29.14
N GLU A 30 -26.77 -0.35 -28.47
CA GLU A 30 -26.97 -0.53 -27.02
C GLU A 30 -26.42 0.68 -26.24
N SER A 31 -25.18 1.09 -26.55
CA SER A 31 -24.53 2.24 -25.90
C SER A 31 -25.22 3.56 -26.22
N ALA A 32 -25.67 3.77 -27.46
CA ALA A 32 -26.39 4.97 -27.87
C ALA A 32 -27.74 5.08 -27.16
N VAL A 33 -28.48 3.97 -27.03
CA VAL A 33 -29.75 3.90 -26.30
C VAL A 33 -29.55 4.29 -24.83
N VAL A 34 -28.58 3.68 -24.15
CA VAL A 34 -28.30 3.93 -22.74
C VAL A 34 -27.82 5.37 -22.49
N ASN A 35 -26.91 5.88 -23.32
CA ASN A 35 -26.44 7.27 -23.24
C ASN A 35 -27.55 8.28 -23.45
N THR A 36 -28.43 8.02 -24.42
CA THR A 36 -29.57 8.89 -24.69
C THR A 36 -30.55 8.90 -23.52
N ALA A 37 -30.86 7.73 -22.95
CA ALA A 37 -31.72 7.62 -21.78
C ALA A 37 -31.17 8.38 -20.57
N LEU A 38 -29.85 8.34 -20.37
CA LEU A 38 -29.16 9.15 -19.34
C LEU A 38 -29.37 10.64 -19.56
N HIS A 39 -29.18 11.13 -20.78
CA HIS A 39 -29.39 12.55 -21.08
C HIS A 39 -30.84 12.99 -20.86
N LEU A 40 -31.82 12.15 -21.20
CA LEU A 40 -33.24 12.41 -20.94
C LEU A 40 -33.52 12.55 -19.44
N ILE A 41 -33.14 11.55 -18.64
CA ILE A 41 -33.40 11.56 -17.19
C ILE A 41 -32.65 12.70 -16.49
N SER A 42 -31.41 12.97 -16.88
CA SER A 42 -30.63 14.06 -16.26
C SER A 42 -31.27 15.43 -16.45
N ARG A 43 -31.96 15.64 -17.58
CA ARG A 43 -32.61 16.90 -17.93
C ARG A 43 -33.93 17.12 -17.19
N GLU A 44 -34.65 16.04 -16.90
CA GLU A 44 -36.00 16.12 -16.32
C GLU A 44 -36.00 16.35 -14.80
N GLU A 45 -35.00 15.86 -14.05
CA GLU A 45 -35.00 15.92 -12.56
C GLU A 45 -33.76 16.54 -11.92
N ASN A 46 -32.83 17.12 -12.70
CA ASN A 46 -31.53 17.58 -12.18
C ASN A 46 -30.78 16.51 -11.35
N LEU A 47 -31.02 15.22 -11.63
CA LEU A 47 -30.31 14.14 -10.96
C LEU A 47 -28.82 14.23 -11.35
N PRO A 48 -27.88 14.17 -10.40
CA PRO A 48 -26.45 14.31 -10.67
C PRO A 48 -25.83 13.07 -11.34
N LEU A 49 -26.61 12.32 -12.12
CA LEU A 49 -26.15 11.15 -12.89
C LEU A 49 -25.09 11.52 -13.94
N THR A 50 -25.05 12.78 -14.38
CA THR A 50 -24.01 13.29 -15.28
C THR A 50 -22.61 13.18 -14.68
N ARG A 51 -22.46 13.26 -13.35
CA ARG A 51 -21.18 13.05 -12.66
C ARG A 51 -20.76 11.58 -12.64
N LEU A 52 -21.70 10.66 -12.85
CA LEU A 52 -21.49 9.21 -12.84
C LEU A 52 -21.68 8.60 -14.25
N GLN A 53 -21.60 9.44 -15.28
CA GLN A 53 -21.81 9.03 -16.67
C GLN A 53 -20.78 7.97 -17.10
N GLU A 54 -19.54 8.08 -16.63
CA GLU A 54 -18.49 7.11 -16.93
C GLU A 54 -18.83 5.72 -16.36
N GLU A 55 -19.31 5.67 -15.12
CA GLU A 55 -19.69 4.42 -14.43
C GLU A 55 -20.86 3.73 -15.12
N LEU A 56 -21.87 4.52 -15.48
CA LEU A 56 -23.05 4.03 -16.16
C LEU A 56 -22.71 3.52 -17.58
N ARG A 57 -21.81 4.20 -18.30
CA ARG A 57 -21.28 3.71 -19.58
C ARG A 57 -20.46 2.43 -19.40
N ALA A 58 -19.66 2.33 -18.34
CA ALA A 58 -18.90 1.12 -18.02
C ALA A 58 -19.84 -0.07 -17.78
N GLY A 59 -20.95 0.13 -17.05
CA GLY A 59 -21.98 -0.90 -16.87
C GLY A 59 -22.70 -1.28 -18.16
N ALA A 60 -22.97 -0.31 -19.03
CA ALA A 60 -23.59 -0.55 -20.33
C ALA A 60 -22.70 -1.33 -21.30
N SER A 61 -21.38 -1.24 -21.12
CA SER A 61 -20.36 -1.81 -22.01
C SER A 61 -19.79 -3.14 -21.52
N LEU A 62 -20.45 -3.82 -20.58
CA LEU A 62 -20.00 -5.12 -20.06
C LEU A 62 -19.72 -6.14 -21.18
N SER A 63 -18.91 -7.15 -20.89
CA SER A 63 -18.82 -8.30 -21.80
C SER A 63 -20.11 -9.14 -21.72
N PRO A 64 -20.46 -9.94 -22.75
CA PRO A 64 -21.57 -10.88 -22.66
C PRO A 64 -21.43 -11.84 -21.47
N MET A 65 -20.22 -12.31 -21.19
CA MET A 65 -19.92 -13.18 -20.05
C MET A 65 -20.17 -12.49 -18.70
N ALA A 66 -19.75 -11.23 -18.55
CA ALA A 66 -20.02 -10.45 -17.34
C ALA A 66 -21.52 -10.13 -17.17
N MET A 67 -22.26 -9.96 -18.27
CA MET A 67 -23.72 -9.83 -18.22
C MET A 67 -24.41 -11.11 -17.74
N GLU A 68 -23.97 -12.28 -18.20
CA GLU A 68 -24.51 -13.57 -17.77
C GLU A 68 -24.18 -13.86 -16.30
N GLU A 69 -22.99 -13.50 -15.84
CA GLU A 69 -22.62 -13.60 -14.42
C GLU A 69 -23.47 -12.67 -13.54
N LEU A 70 -23.72 -11.43 -14.01
CA LEU A 70 -24.53 -10.45 -13.29
C LEU A 70 -26.03 -10.80 -13.31
N PHE A 71 -26.51 -11.37 -14.40
CA PHE A 71 -27.92 -11.71 -14.64
C PHE A 71 -28.08 -13.15 -15.15
N PRO A 72 -27.91 -14.17 -14.29
CA PRO A 72 -27.93 -15.57 -14.74
C PRO A 72 -29.26 -15.99 -15.36
N ASP A 73 -30.37 -15.42 -14.89
CA ASP A 73 -31.71 -15.72 -15.40
C ASP A 73 -32.01 -15.05 -16.76
N MET A 74 -31.14 -14.17 -17.27
CA MET A 74 -31.43 -13.37 -18.47
C MET A 74 -31.65 -14.21 -19.74
N ALA A 75 -31.01 -15.37 -19.82
CA ALA A 75 -31.14 -16.27 -20.97
C ALA A 75 -32.49 -17.01 -20.97
N VAL A 76 -33.08 -17.22 -19.79
CA VAL A 76 -34.32 -18.00 -19.61
C VAL A 76 -35.54 -17.08 -19.53
N ASP A 77 -35.47 -16.04 -18.69
CA ASP A 77 -36.54 -15.08 -18.48
C ASP A 77 -35.95 -13.67 -18.25
N PRO A 78 -35.70 -12.91 -19.34
CA PRO A 78 -35.07 -11.61 -19.23
C PRO A 78 -35.99 -10.56 -18.60
N LEU A 79 -37.32 -10.74 -18.63
CA LEU A 79 -38.25 -9.85 -17.95
C LEU A 79 -38.14 -10.01 -16.44
N ARG A 80 -38.08 -11.25 -15.95
CA ARG A 80 -37.83 -11.53 -14.54
C ARG A 80 -36.46 -11.05 -14.07
N ALA A 81 -35.43 -11.17 -14.91
CA ALA A 81 -34.11 -10.62 -14.61
C ALA A 81 -34.14 -9.10 -14.44
N ILE A 82 -34.85 -8.38 -15.31
CA ILE A 82 -35.07 -6.93 -15.20
C ILE A 82 -35.85 -6.59 -13.93
N GLU A 83 -36.94 -7.30 -13.64
CA GLU A 83 -37.75 -7.08 -12.44
C GLU A 83 -36.94 -7.28 -11.14
N ASN A 84 -36.17 -8.37 -11.05
CA ASN A 84 -35.30 -8.66 -9.91
C ASN A 84 -34.24 -7.57 -9.70
N GLU A 85 -33.63 -7.09 -10.78
CA GLU A 85 -32.62 -6.04 -10.70
C GLU A 85 -33.24 -4.69 -10.32
N MET A 86 -34.40 -4.35 -10.89
CA MET A 86 -35.15 -3.16 -10.48
C MET A 86 -35.49 -3.20 -9.00
N ALA A 87 -35.99 -4.33 -8.50
CA ALA A 87 -36.29 -4.54 -7.10
C ALA A 87 -35.04 -4.34 -6.21
N LEU A 88 -33.91 -4.95 -6.60
CA LEU A 88 -32.66 -4.85 -5.88
C LEU A 88 -32.12 -3.41 -5.85
N LEU A 89 -32.10 -2.71 -6.99
CA LEU A 89 -31.62 -1.34 -7.06
C LEU A 89 -32.57 -0.36 -6.34
N THR A 90 -33.89 -0.56 -6.41
CA THR A 90 -34.80 0.27 -5.60
C THR A 90 -34.51 0.09 -4.11
N ALA A 91 -34.23 -1.13 -3.65
CA ALA A 91 -33.84 -1.39 -2.26
C ALA A 91 -32.45 -0.80 -1.92
N ALA A 92 -31.51 -0.82 -2.87
CA ALA A 92 -30.12 -0.40 -2.67
C ALA A 92 -29.84 1.10 -2.88
N ARG A 93 -30.80 1.88 -3.42
CA ARG A 93 -30.63 3.29 -3.83
C ARG A 93 -30.02 4.19 -2.75
N GLY A 94 -30.29 3.90 -1.47
CA GLY A 94 -29.84 4.72 -0.35
C GLY A 94 -30.27 6.19 -0.48
N ALA A 95 -29.56 7.09 0.22
CA ALA A 95 -29.80 8.53 0.14
C ALA A 95 -29.07 9.21 -1.04
N ARG A 96 -28.02 8.58 -1.56
CA ARG A 96 -27.19 9.11 -2.64
C ARG A 96 -26.80 7.97 -3.58
N ILE A 97 -26.91 8.24 -4.88
CA ILE A 97 -26.44 7.35 -5.93
C ILE A 97 -24.90 7.35 -5.93
N ASP A 98 -24.30 6.19 -5.75
CA ASP A 98 -22.85 5.96 -5.80
C ASP A 98 -22.40 5.41 -7.17
N ALA A 99 -21.10 5.24 -7.34
CA ALA A 99 -20.51 4.78 -8.61
C ALA A 99 -20.95 3.36 -8.96
N TYR A 100 -20.98 2.44 -7.99
CA TYR A 100 -21.38 1.07 -8.23
C TYR A 100 -22.86 0.96 -8.61
N PHE A 101 -23.74 1.72 -7.95
CA PHE A 101 -25.14 1.82 -8.29
C PHE A 101 -25.36 2.33 -9.72
N ALA A 102 -24.61 3.37 -10.12
CA ALA A 102 -24.67 3.90 -11.48
C ALA A 102 -24.17 2.88 -12.51
N TRP A 103 -23.12 2.12 -12.19
CA TRP A 103 -22.65 1.00 -13.01
C TRP A 103 -23.73 -0.07 -13.17
N ARG A 104 -24.41 -0.47 -12.09
CA ARG A 104 -25.53 -1.42 -12.14
C ARG A 104 -26.71 -0.89 -12.96
N LEU A 105 -27.06 0.39 -12.83
CA LEU A 105 -28.08 1.03 -13.67
C LEU A 105 -27.72 0.97 -15.16
N GLY A 106 -26.45 1.18 -15.50
CA GLY A 106 -25.94 1.03 -16.86
C GLY A 106 -26.13 -0.39 -17.41
N ALA A 107 -25.78 -1.39 -16.60
CA ALA A 107 -25.96 -2.80 -16.95
C ALA A 107 -27.45 -3.18 -17.11
N LEU A 108 -28.32 -2.69 -16.22
CA LEU A 108 -29.77 -2.83 -16.32
C LEU A 108 -30.31 -2.16 -17.60
N GLY A 109 -29.85 -0.95 -17.91
CA GLY A 109 -30.26 -0.23 -19.12
C GLY A 109 -29.89 -1.00 -20.39
N ARG A 110 -28.73 -1.66 -20.39
CA ARG A 110 -28.34 -2.55 -21.47
C ARG A 110 -29.23 -3.79 -21.54
N LEU A 111 -29.56 -4.43 -20.42
CA LEU A 111 -30.47 -5.57 -20.41
C LEU A 111 -31.86 -5.19 -20.99
N VAL A 112 -32.36 -4.01 -20.62
CA VAL A 112 -33.62 -3.47 -21.13
C VAL A 112 -33.54 -3.15 -22.63
N SER A 113 -32.43 -2.58 -23.10
CA SER A 113 -32.24 -2.32 -24.54
C SER A 113 -32.19 -3.61 -25.35
N ARG A 114 -31.65 -4.70 -24.79
CA ARG A 114 -31.66 -6.02 -25.43
C ARG A 114 -33.05 -6.61 -25.61
N VAL A 115 -33.88 -6.56 -24.58
CA VAL A 115 -35.25 -7.14 -24.67
C VAL A 115 -36.16 -6.31 -25.56
N THR A 116 -35.94 -5.00 -25.64
CA THR A 116 -36.71 -4.07 -26.48
C THR A 116 -36.20 -3.97 -27.92
N ALA A 117 -35.13 -4.70 -28.26
CA ALA A 117 -34.65 -4.78 -29.63
C ALA A 117 -35.69 -5.46 -30.54
N PRO A 118 -35.97 -4.90 -31.74
CA PRO A 118 -36.81 -5.55 -32.73
C PRO A 118 -36.09 -6.79 -33.29
N MET A 119 -36.78 -7.59 -34.09
CA MET A 119 -36.24 -8.81 -34.70
C MET A 119 -35.86 -9.92 -33.71
N ALA A 120 -36.19 -9.81 -32.42
CA ALA A 120 -35.82 -10.81 -31.42
C ALA A 120 -36.34 -12.22 -31.76
N THR A 121 -37.55 -12.30 -32.32
CA THR A 121 -38.22 -13.55 -32.75
C THR A 121 -37.91 -13.98 -34.18
N ALA A 122 -37.15 -13.20 -34.95
CA ALA A 122 -36.86 -13.47 -36.35
C ALA A 122 -35.74 -14.54 -36.51
N ASP A 123 -35.60 -15.04 -37.74
CA ASP A 123 -34.52 -15.99 -38.09
C ASP A 123 -33.13 -15.41 -37.73
N PRO A 124 -32.24 -16.19 -37.08
CA PRO A 124 -30.95 -15.68 -36.61
C PRO A 124 -30.07 -15.07 -37.70
N ALA A 125 -30.13 -15.57 -38.94
CA ALA A 125 -29.31 -15.04 -40.04
C ALA A 125 -29.81 -13.65 -40.47
N VAL A 126 -31.13 -13.51 -40.63
CA VAL A 126 -31.76 -12.23 -40.98
C VAL A 126 -31.58 -11.20 -39.86
N ARG A 127 -31.78 -11.63 -38.62
CA ARG A 127 -31.59 -10.81 -37.42
C ARG A 127 -30.16 -10.29 -37.31
N GLY A 128 -29.16 -11.16 -37.50
CA GLY A 128 -27.75 -10.76 -37.52
C GLY A 128 -27.40 -9.81 -38.66
N GLN A 129 -28.07 -9.91 -39.81
CA GLN A 129 -27.91 -8.93 -40.90
C GLN A 129 -28.53 -7.59 -40.54
N TYR A 130 -29.75 -7.58 -40.00
CA TYR A 130 -30.44 -6.37 -39.55
C TYR A 130 -29.61 -5.57 -38.54
N TYR A 131 -29.07 -6.22 -37.51
CA TYR A 131 -28.27 -5.50 -36.50
C TYR A 131 -26.95 -4.97 -37.07
N ARG A 132 -26.31 -5.69 -38.00
CA ARG A 132 -25.10 -5.17 -38.68
C ARG A 132 -25.40 -3.92 -39.50
N ASP A 133 -26.56 -3.87 -40.15
CA ASP A 133 -26.98 -2.73 -40.96
C ASP A 133 -27.48 -1.56 -40.10
N ALA A 134 -28.06 -1.83 -38.93
CA ALA A 134 -28.51 -0.82 -37.95
C ALA A 134 -27.35 -0.17 -37.18
N GLU A 135 -26.27 -0.91 -36.91
CA GLU A 135 -25.12 -0.45 -36.12
C GLU A 135 -24.49 0.88 -36.57
N PRO A 136 -24.17 1.12 -37.86
CA PRO A 136 -23.63 2.40 -38.31
C PRO A 136 -24.63 3.56 -38.22
N LEU A 137 -25.91 3.26 -38.06
CA LEU A 137 -27.03 4.20 -38.06
C LEU A 137 -27.57 4.50 -36.65
N ALA A 138 -26.90 4.00 -35.61
CA ALA A 138 -27.29 4.18 -34.21
C ALA A 138 -27.58 5.64 -33.81
N ASP A 139 -26.84 6.58 -34.38
CA ASP A 139 -26.93 8.02 -34.08
C ASP A 139 -27.83 8.78 -35.08
N THR A 140 -28.44 8.07 -36.05
CA THR A 140 -29.20 8.69 -37.12
C THR A 140 -30.71 8.61 -36.84
N GLY A 141 -31.31 9.76 -36.54
CA GLY A 141 -32.76 9.88 -36.40
C GLY A 141 -33.19 10.91 -35.37
N SER A 142 -34.36 11.52 -35.60
CA SER A 142 -35.02 12.34 -34.58
C SER A 142 -35.64 11.44 -33.52
N LEU A 143 -35.05 11.44 -32.33
CA LEU A 143 -35.61 10.72 -31.18
C LEU A 143 -36.94 11.34 -30.77
N LYS A 144 -37.89 10.48 -30.37
CA LYS A 144 -39.21 10.90 -29.86
C LYS A 144 -39.27 10.63 -28.35
N PRO A 145 -38.83 11.58 -27.51
CA PRO A 145 -38.93 11.41 -26.07
C PRO A 145 -40.40 11.42 -25.63
N GLU A 146 -40.76 10.48 -24.77
CA GLU A 146 -42.07 10.41 -24.13
C GLU A 146 -42.00 10.92 -22.68
N PRO A 147 -43.12 11.39 -22.08
CA PRO A 147 -43.14 11.73 -20.66
C PRO A 147 -42.88 10.48 -19.81
N ARG A 148 -42.02 10.60 -18.80
CA ARG A 148 -41.65 9.49 -17.91
C ARG A 148 -42.84 8.96 -17.13
N ARG A 149 -42.85 7.66 -16.94
CA ARG A 149 -43.91 6.96 -16.21
C ARG A 149 -43.30 5.87 -15.35
N VAL A 150 -43.82 5.74 -14.14
CA VAL A 150 -43.48 4.64 -13.23
C VAL A 150 -44.04 3.34 -13.80
N LEU A 151 -43.22 2.30 -13.81
CA LEU A 151 -43.62 0.94 -14.20
C LEU A 151 -44.24 0.24 -12.99
N GLU A 152 -45.56 0.08 -13.00
CA GLU A 152 -46.29 -0.66 -11.97
C GLU A 152 -46.21 -2.18 -12.17
N SER A 153 -46.06 -2.63 -13.43
CA SER A 153 -45.89 -4.04 -13.78
C SER A 153 -45.02 -4.22 -15.02
N MET A 154 -44.46 -5.43 -15.18
CA MET A 154 -43.69 -5.82 -16.35
C MET A 154 -44.53 -5.96 -17.63
N ASP A 155 -45.88 -5.93 -17.53
CA ASP A 155 -46.78 -6.01 -18.69
C ASP A 155 -46.52 -4.89 -19.70
N ARG A 156 -46.16 -3.71 -19.20
CA ARG A 156 -45.86 -2.58 -20.08
C ARG A 156 -44.60 -2.83 -20.89
N LEU A 157 -43.54 -3.37 -20.28
CA LEU A 157 -42.33 -3.71 -21.01
C LEU A 157 -42.61 -4.83 -22.02
N LYS A 158 -43.43 -5.81 -21.65
CA LYS A 158 -43.90 -6.86 -22.56
C LYS A 158 -44.64 -6.29 -23.77
N ARG A 159 -45.54 -5.33 -23.59
CA ARG A 159 -46.20 -4.62 -24.72
C ARG A 159 -45.19 -3.90 -25.59
N THR A 160 -44.21 -3.21 -25.01
CA THR A 160 -43.13 -2.57 -25.78
C THR A 160 -42.35 -3.59 -26.62
N MET A 161 -42.09 -4.78 -26.10
CA MET A 161 -41.45 -5.88 -26.84
C MET A 161 -42.34 -6.36 -27.99
N GLU A 162 -43.63 -6.55 -27.76
CA GLU A 162 -44.59 -6.95 -28.80
C GLU A 162 -44.68 -5.89 -29.92
N GLU A 163 -44.73 -4.61 -29.56
CA GLU A 163 -44.76 -3.48 -30.50
C GLU A 163 -43.46 -3.34 -31.32
N ALA A 164 -42.31 -3.58 -30.70
CA ALA A 164 -41.01 -3.61 -31.38
C ALA A 164 -40.98 -4.73 -32.43
N ASN A 165 -41.54 -5.90 -32.09
CA ASN A 165 -41.54 -7.08 -32.95
C ASN A 165 -42.71 -7.13 -33.96
N ALA A 166 -43.70 -6.25 -33.87
CA ALA A 166 -44.88 -6.22 -34.75
C ALA A 166 -44.54 -6.02 -36.25
N GLY A 167 -43.35 -5.54 -36.58
CA GLY A 167 -42.88 -5.35 -37.95
C GLY A 167 -41.94 -6.45 -38.48
N ASN A 168 -41.65 -7.47 -37.68
CA ASN A 168 -40.58 -8.44 -37.98
C ASN A 168 -40.83 -9.23 -39.26
N ASP A 169 -42.07 -9.65 -39.52
CA ASP A 169 -42.39 -10.45 -40.71
C ASP A 169 -42.14 -9.67 -42.00
N LEU A 170 -42.51 -8.39 -42.01
CA LEU A 170 -42.29 -7.49 -43.14
C LEU A 170 -40.81 -7.22 -43.37
N ILE A 171 -40.07 -6.92 -42.29
CA ILE A 171 -38.61 -6.75 -42.36
C ILE A 171 -37.96 -8.04 -42.86
N THR A 172 -38.36 -9.20 -42.33
CA THR A 172 -37.83 -10.50 -42.73
C THR A 172 -38.07 -10.76 -44.22
N GLY A 173 -39.28 -10.48 -44.72
CA GLY A 173 -39.62 -10.58 -46.13
C GLY A 173 -38.77 -9.65 -47.02
N GLU A 174 -38.48 -8.43 -46.57
CA GLU A 174 -37.62 -7.48 -47.31
C GLU A 174 -36.16 -7.93 -47.39
N TYR A 175 -35.63 -8.54 -46.32
CA TYR A 175 -34.28 -9.12 -46.34
C TYR A 175 -34.22 -10.35 -47.25
N GLN A 176 -35.20 -11.24 -47.17
CA GLN A 176 -35.28 -12.42 -48.02
C GLN A 176 -35.50 -12.06 -49.50
N GLY A 177 -36.25 -10.98 -49.76
CA GLY A 177 -36.50 -10.44 -51.10
C GLY A 177 -35.39 -9.56 -51.67
N GLY A 178 -34.28 -9.36 -50.96
CA GLY A 178 -33.11 -8.61 -51.43
C GLY A 178 -33.20 -7.08 -51.31
N ALA A 179 -34.28 -6.53 -50.74
CA ALA A 179 -34.38 -5.11 -50.41
C ALA A 179 -33.46 -4.74 -49.22
N GLY A 180 -33.28 -5.68 -48.27
CA GLY A 180 -32.41 -5.52 -47.11
C GLY A 180 -32.82 -4.32 -46.24
N PHE A 181 -31.84 -3.55 -45.76
CA PHE A 181 -32.11 -2.40 -44.87
C PHE A 181 -32.83 -1.22 -45.53
N ARG A 182 -32.86 -1.13 -46.87
CA ARG A 182 -33.38 0.05 -47.62
C ARG A 182 -34.91 0.24 -47.57
N GLY A 183 -35.64 -0.74 -47.03
CA GLY A 183 -37.09 -0.70 -46.91
C GLY A 183 -37.59 -0.26 -45.54
N THR A 184 -38.60 -0.98 -45.05
CA THR A 184 -39.25 -0.82 -43.74
C THR A 184 -38.26 -0.83 -42.58
N ALA A 185 -37.18 -1.61 -42.67
CA ALA A 185 -36.12 -1.66 -41.66
C ALA A 185 -35.51 -0.27 -41.36
N SER A 186 -35.07 0.46 -42.38
CA SER A 186 -34.53 1.81 -42.19
C SER A 186 -35.56 2.83 -41.72
N ALA A 187 -36.79 2.75 -42.24
CA ALA A 187 -37.86 3.68 -41.89
C ALA A 187 -38.29 3.56 -40.43
N ARG A 188 -38.21 2.35 -39.84
CA ARG A 188 -38.61 2.08 -38.46
C ARG A 188 -37.49 2.28 -37.44
N LEU A 189 -36.22 2.24 -37.86
CA LEU A 189 -35.06 2.27 -36.97
C LEU A 189 -35.15 3.38 -35.90
N ALA A 190 -35.39 4.63 -36.31
CA ALA A 190 -35.46 5.75 -35.37
C ALA A 190 -36.59 5.59 -34.33
N GLY A 191 -37.71 4.98 -34.73
CA GLY A 191 -38.81 4.64 -33.83
C GLY A 191 -38.47 3.50 -32.87
N ASP A 192 -37.78 2.46 -33.35
CA ASP A 192 -37.33 1.32 -32.55
C ASP A 192 -36.28 1.73 -31.50
N ILE A 193 -35.33 2.59 -31.89
CA ILE A 193 -34.35 3.20 -30.98
C ILE A 193 -35.07 4.09 -29.96
N SER A 194 -36.02 4.94 -30.39
CA SER A 194 -36.79 5.79 -29.47
C SER A 194 -37.57 4.96 -28.43
N ARG A 195 -38.17 3.84 -28.86
CA ARG A 195 -38.85 2.91 -27.94
C ARG A 195 -37.90 2.32 -26.91
N SER A 196 -36.73 1.84 -27.36
CA SER A 196 -35.71 1.29 -26.46
C SER A 196 -35.22 2.32 -25.46
N VAL A 197 -34.94 3.56 -25.92
CA VAL A 197 -34.55 4.70 -25.07
C VAL A 197 -35.63 5.02 -24.03
N ASN A 198 -36.89 5.11 -24.47
CA ASN A 198 -38.01 5.41 -23.58
C ASN A 198 -38.22 4.29 -22.55
N ALA A 199 -38.04 3.02 -22.92
CA ALA A 199 -38.15 1.89 -22.00
C ALA A 199 -37.03 1.90 -20.95
N VAL A 200 -35.77 2.12 -21.35
CA VAL A 200 -34.64 2.25 -20.42
C VAL A 200 -34.88 3.40 -19.45
N ALA A 201 -35.31 4.55 -19.97
CA ALA A 201 -35.56 5.71 -19.14
C ALA A 201 -36.75 5.50 -18.17
N ASP A 202 -37.82 4.79 -18.56
CA ASP A 202 -38.92 4.46 -17.65
C ASP A 202 -38.49 3.46 -16.56
N VAL A 203 -37.64 2.49 -16.89
CA VAL A 203 -37.08 1.54 -15.91
C VAL A 203 -36.22 2.27 -14.87
N TRP A 204 -35.27 3.09 -15.31
CA TRP A 204 -34.45 3.88 -14.40
C TRP A 204 -35.27 4.88 -13.60
N TRP A 205 -36.24 5.53 -14.23
CA TRP A 205 -37.17 6.41 -13.56
C TRP A 205 -37.88 5.71 -12.41
N THR A 206 -38.37 4.49 -12.67
CA THR A 206 -39.01 3.66 -11.67
C THR A 206 -38.05 3.35 -10.52
N VAL A 207 -36.82 2.91 -10.80
CA VAL A 207 -35.82 2.62 -9.75
C VAL A 207 -35.49 3.86 -8.91
N ILE A 208 -35.35 5.01 -9.55
CA ILE A 208 -34.90 6.23 -8.88
C ILE A 208 -36.03 6.94 -8.13
N THR A 209 -37.28 6.87 -8.60
CA THR A 209 -38.40 7.63 -8.02
C THR A 209 -39.38 6.79 -7.21
N SER A 210 -39.42 5.47 -7.41
CA SER A 210 -40.32 4.62 -6.62
C SER A 210 -39.95 4.69 -5.14
N GLY A 211 -40.94 4.96 -4.30
CA GLY A 211 -40.84 4.84 -2.84
C GLY A 211 -41.15 3.42 -2.34
N THR A 212 -41.75 2.60 -3.20
CA THR A 212 -42.10 1.21 -2.92
C THR A 212 -41.11 0.30 -3.61
N VAL A 213 -40.39 -0.51 -2.83
CA VAL A 213 -39.56 -1.60 -3.37
C VAL A 213 -40.51 -2.63 -4.01
N PRO A 214 -40.47 -2.84 -5.34
CA PRO A 214 -41.25 -3.91 -5.95
C PRO A 214 -40.66 -5.24 -5.48
N GLY A 215 -41.45 -6.07 -4.80
CA GLY A 215 -41.02 -7.40 -4.35
C GLY A 215 -40.22 -7.45 -3.05
N ASN A 216 -40.11 -8.67 -2.49
CA ASN A 216 -39.42 -8.93 -1.23
C ASN A 216 -37.93 -9.22 -1.50
N ILE A 217 -37.08 -8.19 -1.43
CA ILE A 217 -35.62 -8.38 -1.44
C ILE A 217 -35.18 -8.88 -0.06
N SER A 218 -34.50 -10.03 -0.04
CA SER A 218 -33.94 -10.62 1.18
C SER A 218 -32.67 -9.90 1.63
N ALA A 219 -32.38 -9.93 2.93
CA ALA A 219 -31.12 -9.41 3.48
C ALA A 219 -29.88 -10.05 2.80
N ALA A 220 -29.95 -11.35 2.48
CA ALA A 220 -28.88 -12.05 1.77
C ALA A 220 -28.61 -11.49 0.36
N GLN A 221 -29.62 -10.98 -0.34
CA GLN A 221 -29.44 -10.31 -1.64
C GLN A 221 -28.74 -8.97 -1.47
N LEU A 222 -29.10 -8.18 -0.45
CA LEU A 222 -28.43 -6.91 -0.14
C LEU A 222 -26.98 -7.14 0.29
N GLN A 223 -26.70 -8.17 1.09
CA GLN A 223 -25.32 -8.55 1.44
C GLN A 223 -24.49 -8.91 0.21
N ARG A 224 -25.04 -9.70 -0.72
CA ARG A 224 -24.37 -9.98 -2.00
C ARG A 224 -24.12 -8.72 -2.82
N TYR A 225 -25.12 -7.82 -2.89
CA TYR A 225 -24.97 -6.53 -3.57
C TYR A 225 -23.79 -5.73 -2.99
N VAL A 226 -23.70 -5.61 -1.67
CA VAL A 226 -22.61 -4.89 -0.99
C VAL A 226 -21.27 -5.58 -1.22
N LEU A 227 -21.19 -6.91 -1.13
CA LEU A 227 -19.94 -7.64 -1.42
C LEU A 227 -19.45 -7.38 -2.85
N SER A 228 -20.34 -7.41 -3.83
CA SER A 228 -20.01 -7.05 -5.21
C SER A 228 -19.62 -5.58 -5.36
N ALA A 229 -20.21 -4.68 -4.57
CA ALA A 229 -19.81 -3.27 -4.53
C ALA A 229 -18.37 -3.11 -4.01
N TYR A 230 -17.99 -3.83 -2.95
CA TYR A 230 -16.61 -3.84 -2.48
C TYR A 230 -15.65 -4.37 -3.54
N ALA A 231 -15.98 -5.48 -4.20
CA ALA A 231 -15.16 -6.01 -5.30
C ALA A 231 -14.95 -4.94 -6.40
N TYR A 232 -16.01 -4.22 -6.77
CA TYR A 232 -15.96 -3.12 -7.73
C TYR A 232 -15.01 -2.00 -7.33
N TYR A 233 -15.12 -1.50 -6.09
CA TYR A 233 -14.26 -0.41 -5.64
C TYR A 233 -12.82 -0.83 -5.36
N VAL A 234 -12.62 -2.09 -4.93
CA VAL A 234 -11.30 -2.67 -4.72
C VAL A 234 -10.55 -2.78 -6.04
N GLU A 235 -11.22 -3.18 -7.13
CA GLU A 235 -10.62 -3.21 -8.47
C GLU A 235 -10.19 -1.81 -8.94
N LYS A 236 -10.92 -0.76 -8.56
CA LYS A 236 -10.55 0.63 -8.85
C LYS A 236 -9.39 1.15 -8.00
N GLY A 237 -9.14 0.57 -6.83
CA GLY A 237 -8.02 0.93 -5.97
C GLY A 237 -8.15 2.29 -5.25
N ASN A 238 -9.35 2.88 -5.16
CA ASN A 238 -9.55 4.16 -4.47
C ASN A 238 -10.13 3.96 -3.06
N GLU A 239 -9.27 3.96 -2.05
CA GLU A 239 -9.65 3.80 -0.63
C GLU A 239 -10.67 4.83 -0.16
N SER A 240 -10.56 6.09 -0.60
CA SER A 240 -11.47 7.16 -0.18
C SER A 240 -12.92 6.94 -0.66
N GLU A 241 -13.08 6.35 -1.84
CA GLU A 241 -14.40 5.98 -2.36
C GLU A 241 -14.99 4.78 -1.62
N ILE A 242 -14.15 3.80 -1.25
CA ILE A 242 -14.55 2.66 -0.43
C ILE A 242 -15.10 3.16 0.92
N GLU A 243 -14.38 4.08 1.59
CA GLU A 243 -14.82 4.62 2.88
C GLU A 243 -16.11 5.42 2.77
N ALA A 244 -16.25 6.24 1.73
CA ALA A 244 -17.47 7.00 1.49
C ALA A 244 -18.68 6.08 1.20
N ALA A 245 -18.46 4.97 0.48
CA ALA A 245 -19.50 4.00 0.16
C ALA A 245 -19.88 3.13 1.36
N ASP A 246 -18.91 2.72 2.20
CA ASP A 246 -19.11 1.90 3.41
C ASP A 246 -20.16 2.50 4.36
N VAL A 247 -20.13 3.83 4.54
CA VAL A 247 -21.11 4.55 5.37
C VAL A 247 -22.56 4.32 4.90
N ASN A 248 -22.77 4.18 3.58
CA ASN A 248 -24.08 3.91 3.02
C ASN A 248 -24.42 2.41 3.07
N TYR A 249 -23.45 1.53 2.82
CA TYR A 249 -23.66 0.09 2.80
C TYR A 249 -23.98 -0.49 4.19
N ARG A 250 -23.38 0.05 5.26
CA ARG A 250 -23.74 -0.33 6.64
C ARG A 250 -25.17 0.06 7.02
N LYS A 251 -25.78 1.03 6.33
CA LYS A 251 -27.20 1.38 6.51
C LYS A 251 -28.12 0.48 5.67
N LEU A 252 -27.60 -0.10 4.60
CA LEU A 252 -28.37 -0.93 3.68
C LEU A 252 -28.59 -2.34 4.23
N THR A 253 -27.58 -2.92 4.88
CA THR A 253 -27.68 -4.25 5.49
C THR A 253 -26.77 -4.34 6.71
N GLU A 254 -27.18 -5.15 7.68
CA GLU A 254 -26.31 -5.57 8.77
C GLU A 254 -25.17 -6.43 8.22
N TYR A 255 -23.95 -6.12 8.68
CA TYR A 255 -22.75 -6.88 8.31
C TYR A 255 -22.63 -8.08 9.23
N THR A 256 -22.67 -9.27 8.65
CA THR A 256 -22.36 -10.50 9.37
C THR A 256 -20.86 -10.63 9.56
N PRO A 257 -20.39 -11.41 10.56
CA PRO A 257 -18.97 -11.69 10.72
C PRO A 257 -18.33 -12.29 9.46
N ASP A 258 -19.04 -13.18 8.77
CA ASP A 258 -18.59 -13.78 7.50
C ASP A 258 -18.41 -12.72 6.41
N MET A 259 -19.37 -11.79 6.29
CA MET A 259 -19.30 -10.69 5.33
C MET A 259 -18.12 -9.77 5.62
N SER A 260 -17.92 -9.34 6.86
CA SER A 260 -16.76 -8.51 7.24
C SER A 260 -15.43 -9.20 6.94
N ALA A 261 -15.33 -10.51 7.20
CA ALA A 261 -14.11 -11.25 6.83
C ALA A 261 -13.88 -11.32 5.33
N LYS A 262 -14.92 -11.54 4.51
CA LYS A 262 -14.80 -11.51 3.04
C LYS A 262 -14.39 -10.13 2.52
N ILE A 263 -14.93 -9.06 3.10
CA ILE A 263 -14.50 -7.69 2.78
C ILE A 263 -13.03 -7.49 3.14
N GLY A 264 -12.62 -7.94 4.33
CA GLY A 264 -11.21 -7.95 4.74
C GLY A 264 -10.32 -8.71 3.75
N ASP A 265 -10.74 -9.88 3.28
CA ASP A 265 -9.99 -10.69 2.31
C ASP A 265 -9.79 -9.95 0.99
N MET A 266 -10.84 -9.30 0.47
CA MET A 266 -10.77 -8.50 -0.76
C MET A 266 -9.81 -7.31 -0.60
N LEU A 267 -9.91 -6.58 0.52
CA LEU A 267 -9.06 -5.42 0.81
C LEU A 267 -7.59 -5.82 0.99
N TYR A 268 -7.34 -6.92 1.71
CA TYR A 268 -5.99 -7.42 1.96
C TYR A 268 -5.32 -7.86 0.66
N ALA A 269 -6.04 -8.57 -0.21
CA ALA A 269 -5.55 -8.98 -1.53
C ALA A 269 -5.18 -7.79 -2.43
N ALA A 270 -5.87 -6.65 -2.28
CA ALA A 270 -5.57 -5.42 -3.00
C ALA A 270 -4.49 -4.54 -2.35
N GLY A 271 -3.86 -4.99 -1.26
CA GLY A 271 -2.79 -4.27 -0.57
C GLY A 271 -3.26 -3.25 0.46
N MET A 272 -4.57 -3.09 0.67
CA MET A 272 -5.17 -2.16 1.65
C MET A 272 -5.17 -2.77 3.06
N ARG A 273 -3.99 -3.20 3.53
CA ARG A 273 -3.82 -4.10 4.70
C ARG A 273 -4.39 -3.50 6.00
N GLU A 274 -4.16 -2.22 6.26
CA GLU A 274 -4.67 -1.55 7.48
C GLU A 274 -6.20 -1.56 7.53
N ARG A 275 -6.87 -1.29 6.41
CA ARG A 275 -8.32 -1.32 6.34
C ARG A 275 -8.86 -2.74 6.45
N ALA A 276 -8.20 -3.70 5.81
CA ALA A 276 -8.57 -5.11 5.93
C ALA A 276 -8.58 -5.58 7.39
N VAL A 277 -7.57 -5.19 8.18
CA VAL A 277 -7.46 -5.54 9.59
C VAL A 277 -8.58 -4.95 10.42
N LYS A 278 -9.02 -3.71 10.14
CA LYS A 278 -10.21 -3.13 10.80
C LYS A 278 -11.47 -3.97 10.57
N GLU A 279 -11.66 -4.50 9.35
CA GLU A 279 -12.80 -5.39 9.05
C GLU A 279 -12.66 -6.75 9.73
N TYR A 280 -11.44 -7.30 9.81
CA TYR A 280 -11.17 -8.52 10.58
C TYR A 280 -11.42 -8.32 12.08
N GLU A 281 -10.97 -7.20 12.66
CA GLU A 281 -11.21 -6.86 14.07
C GLU A 281 -12.72 -6.74 14.35
N ALA A 282 -13.48 -6.12 13.44
CA ALA A 282 -14.95 -6.07 13.55
C ALA A 282 -15.58 -7.47 13.47
N ALA A 283 -15.10 -8.34 12.57
CA ALA A 283 -15.56 -9.71 12.47
C ALA A 283 -15.22 -10.54 13.72
N ALA A 284 -14.02 -10.37 14.29
CA ALA A 284 -13.58 -11.06 15.50
C ALA A 284 -14.32 -10.57 16.75
N ALA A 285 -14.64 -9.27 16.83
CA ALA A 285 -15.44 -8.72 17.92
C ALA A 285 -16.87 -9.29 17.92
N ALA A 286 -17.44 -9.52 16.74
CA ALA A 286 -18.78 -10.09 16.60
C ALA A 286 -18.80 -11.62 16.72
N ALA A 287 -17.72 -12.31 16.35
CA ALA A 287 -17.57 -13.77 16.45
C ALA A 287 -16.16 -14.17 16.95
N PRO A 288 -15.89 -14.10 18.27
CA PRO A 288 -14.55 -14.34 18.83
C PRO A 288 -14.04 -15.77 18.64
N GLU A 289 -14.91 -16.73 18.39
CA GLU A 289 -14.58 -18.13 18.13
C GLU A 289 -13.95 -18.37 16.74
N ARG A 290 -14.00 -17.37 15.85
CA ARG A 290 -13.43 -17.45 14.50
C ARG A 290 -11.92 -17.37 14.50
N ARG A 291 -11.30 -18.53 14.75
CA ARG A 291 -9.84 -18.70 14.75
C ARG A 291 -9.20 -18.27 13.43
N ASP A 292 -9.88 -18.46 12.30
CA ASP A 292 -9.38 -18.06 10.98
C ASP A 292 -9.18 -16.54 10.86
N VAL A 293 -10.06 -15.73 11.46
CA VAL A 293 -9.95 -14.26 11.48
C VAL A 293 -8.89 -13.81 12.47
N VAL A 294 -8.89 -14.40 13.66
CA VAL A 294 -7.90 -14.13 14.71
C VAL A 294 -6.48 -14.40 14.18
N GLU A 295 -6.30 -15.50 13.44
CA GLU A 295 -5.04 -15.84 12.78
C GLU A 295 -4.64 -14.78 11.74
N LYS A 296 -5.57 -14.31 10.90
CA LYS A 296 -5.30 -13.23 9.92
C LYS A 296 -4.85 -11.92 10.58
N ILE A 297 -5.49 -11.51 11.68
CA ILE A 297 -5.11 -10.30 12.43
C ILE A 297 -3.71 -10.46 13.04
N ALA A 298 -3.43 -11.62 13.65
CA ALA A 298 -2.14 -11.89 14.25
C ALA A 298 -1.02 -11.95 13.19
N ASN A 299 -1.26 -12.59 12.06
CA ASN A 299 -0.33 -12.66 10.92
C ASN A 299 0.04 -11.25 10.43
N TYR A 300 -0.95 -10.36 10.25
CA TYR A 300 -0.69 -8.98 9.87
C TYR A 300 0.26 -8.27 10.84
N HIS A 301 0.03 -8.39 12.16
CA HIS A 301 0.90 -7.76 13.14
C HIS A 301 2.31 -8.36 13.17
N ALA A 302 2.43 -9.67 12.96
CA ALA A 302 3.72 -10.32 12.83
C ALA A 302 4.48 -9.89 11.56
N GLU A 303 3.80 -9.73 10.43
CA GLU A 303 4.38 -9.22 9.18
C GLU A 303 4.89 -7.78 9.32
N VAL A 304 4.06 -6.89 9.89
CA VAL A 304 4.47 -5.49 10.14
C VAL A 304 5.66 -5.45 11.12
N ALA A 305 5.66 -6.31 12.14
CA ALA A 305 6.78 -6.40 13.08
C ALA A 305 8.08 -6.86 12.40
N GLU A 306 8.00 -7.79 11.45
CA GLU A 306 9.14 -8.25 10.66
C GLU A 306 9.67 -7.12 9.74
N GLU A 307 8.78 -6.39 9.06
CA GLU A 307 9.16 -5.23 8.24
C GLU A 307 9.87 -4.14 9.07
N LYS A 308 9.50 -3.99 10.35
CA LYS A 308 10.17 -3.07 11.29
C LYS A 308 11.51 -3.61 11.78
N LEU A 309 11.61 -4.92 11.99
CA LEU A 309 12.86 -5.59 12.33
C LEU A 309 13.91 -5.42 11.23
N GLU A 310 13.52 -5.60 9.97
CA GLU A 310 14.39 -5.41 8.80
C GLU A 310 14.92 -3.96 8.71
N LYS A 311 14.15 -2.98 9.19
CA LYS A 311 14.54 -1.56 9.27
C LYS A 311 15.36 -1.22 10.52
N GLY A 312 15.67 -2.20 11.39
CA GLY A 312 16.40 -2.00 12.64
C GLY A 312 15.58 -1.32 13.75
N MET A 313 14.26 -1.19 13.59
CA MET A 313 13.37 -0.57 14.57
C MET A 313 12.95 -1.61 15.62
N LEU A 314 13.88 -1.96 16.51
CA LEU A 314 13.74 -3.09 17.45
C LEU A 314 12.54 -2.91 18.40
N GLU A 315 12.33 -1.71 18.94
CA GLU A 315 11.20 -1.43 19.86
C GLU A 315 9.85 -1.54 19.16
N GLU A 316 9.72 -1.01 17.95
CA GLU A 316 8.48 -1.10 17.17
C GLU A 316 8.19 -2.54 16.74
N SER A 317 9.25 -3.29 16.38
CA SER A 317 9.16 -4.71 16.07
C SER A 317 8.71 -5.54 17.28
N MET A 318 9.28 -5.28 18.46
CA MET A 318 8.87 -5.92 19.72
C MET A 318 7.38 -5.70 19.98
N ALA A 319 6.93 -4.45 19.93
CA ALA A 319 5.53 -4.10 20.15
C ALA A 319 4.59 -4.77 19.13
N GLY A 320 5.03 -4.92 17.88
CA GLY A 320 4.28 -5.61 16.84
C GLY A 320 4.12 -7.12 17.13
N PHE A 321 5.20 -7.80 17.52
CA PHE A 321 5.12 -9.23 17.90
C PHE A 321 4.31 -9.46 19.18
N GLU A 322 4.42 -8.57 20.17
CA GLU A 322 3.56 -8.59 21.37
C GLU A 322 2.08 -8.42 21.00
N LYS A 323 1.77 -7.51 20.06
CA LYS A 323 0.40 -7.33 19.57
C LYS A 323 -0.10 -8.58 18.85
N ALA A 324 0.71 -9.22 18.01
CA ALA A 324 0.35 -10.49 17.36
C ALA A 324 0.02 -11.59 18.38
N LEU A 325 0.82 -11.71 19.45
CA LEU A 325 0.60 -12.69 20.52
C LEU A 325 -0.59 -12.35 21.42
N SER A 326 -0.89 -11.07 21.62
CA SER A 326 -2.08 -10.64 22.36
C SER A 326 -3.38 -11.07 21.66
N VAL A 327 -3.34 -11.13 20.32
CA VAL A 327 -4.46 -11.58 19.48
C VAL A 327 -4.47 -13.11 19.38
N ASN A 328 -3.32 -13.73 19.10
CA ASN A 328 -3.17 -15.17 19.04
C ASN A 328 -1.95 -15.62 19.87
N MET A 329 -2.20 -16.07 21.09
CA MET A 329 -1.16 -16.55 22.01
C MET A 329 -0.36 -17.75 21.45
N LEU A 330 -0.93 -18.50 20.50
CA LEU A 330 -0.31 -19.67 19.89
C LEU A 330 0.17 -19.39 18.46
N HIS A 331 0.46 -18.12 18.13
CA HIS A 331 0.99 -17.78 16.81
C HIS A 331 2.32 -18.52 16.54
N PRO A 332 2.45 -19.20 15.38
CA PRO A 332 3.52 -20.18 15.15
C PRO A 332 4.94 -19.61 15.22
N THR A 333 5.11 -18.34 14.85
CA THR A 333 6.43 -17.70 14.75
C THR A 333 6.63 -16.49 15.65
N ALA A 334 5.56 -15.92 16.22
CA ALA A 334 5.65 -14.59 16.84
C ALA A 334 6.41 -14.65 18.17
N GLU A 335 6.20 -15.68 18.98
CA GLU A 335 6.93 -15.83 20.25
C GLU A 335 8.42 -16.04 20.03
N LYS A 336 8.79 -16.85 19.03
CA LYS A 336 10.19 -17.06 18.67
C LYS A 336 10.84 -15.73 18.24
N ARG A 337 10.19 -14.98 17.34
CA ARG A 337 10.68 -13.68 16.88
C ARG A 337 10.76 -12.64 18.00
N ARG A 338 9.77 -12.59 18.88
CA ARG A 338 9.78 -11.72 20.07
C ARG A 338 11.02 -11.96 20.94
N LEU A 339 11.35 -13.23 21.21
CA LEU A 339 12.55 -13.59 21.98
C LEU A 339 13.85 -13.23 21.24
N GLU A 340 13.90 -13.39 19.92
CA GLU A 340 15.03 -12.96 19.09
C GLU A 340 15.24 -11.43 19.18
N VAL A 341 14.16 -10.64 19.04
CA VAL A 341 14.22 -9.18 19.19
C VAL A 341 14.61 -8.78 20.60
N ALA A 342 14.12 -9.47 21.64
CA ALA A 342 14.50 -9.21 23.03
C ALA A 342 16.01 -9.39 23.24
N ALA A 343 16.59 -10.44 22.68
CA ALA A 343 18.02 -10.69 22.75
C ALA A 343 18.83 -9.61 21.99
N LEU A 344 18.33 -9.10 20.87
CA LEU A 344 18.96 -8.00 20.13
C LEU A 344 18.95 -6.69 20.93
N ILE A 345 17.82 -6.36 21.56
CA ILE A 345 17.68 -5.19 22.44
C ILE A 345 18.65 -5.31 23.61
N GLN A 346 18.65 -6.46 24.30
CA GLN A 346 19.55 -6.71 25.43
C GLN A 346 21.02 -6.55 25.01
N LYS A 347 21.42 -7.15 23.89
CA LYS A 347 22.81 -7.03 23.39
C LYS A 347 23.19 -5.58 23.08
N ARG A 348 22.27 -4.81 22.48
CA ARG A 348 22.49 -3.39 22.20
C ARG A 348 22.66 -2.60 23.50
N ASP A 349 21.80 -2.84 24.47
CA ASP A 349 21.80 -2.12 25.75
C ASP A 349 23.05 -2.47 26.58
N GLU A 350 23.49 -3.73 26.56
CA GLU A 350 24.76 -4.17 27.14
C GLU A 350 25.96 -3.48 26.48
N GLN A 351 25.99 -3.39 25.14
CA GLN A 351 27.05 -2.70 24.41
C GLN A 351 27.08 -1.20 24.78
N MET A 352 25.91 -0.56 24.85
CA MET A 352 25.79 0.84 25.27
C MET A 352 26.31 1.04 26.69
N ALA A 353 25.94 0.17 27.63
CA ALA A 353 26.42 0.22 29.00
C ALA A 353 27.95 0.04 29.10
N GLN A 354 28.53 -0.85 28.30
CA GLN A 354 30.00 -1.02 28.23
C GLN A 354 30.69 0.24 27.72
N TYR A 355 30.19 0.88 26.67
CA TYR A 355 30.74 2.15 26.17
C TYR A 355 30.61 3.28 27.18
N GLN A 356 29.49 3.36 27.88
CA GLN A 356 29.31 4.35 28.95
C GLN A 356 30.30 4.13 30.11
N ALA A 357 30.58 2.87 30.47
CA ALA A 357 31.58 2.53 31.47
C ALA A 357 33.01 2.89 31.01
N GLN A 358 33.36 2.61 29.76
CA GLN A 358 34.66 2.99 29.18
C GLN A 358 34.84 4.51 29.11
N LEU A 359 33.81 5.25 28.67
CA LEU A 359 33.82 6.72 28.68
C LEU A 359 34.03 7.27 30.10
N LYS A 360 33.31 6.71 31.08
CA LYS A 360 33.46 7.12 32.48
C LYS A 360 34.86 6.82 33.00
N GLN A 361 35.39 5.63 32.76
CA GLN A 361 36.76 5.26 33.13
C GLN A 361 37.78 6.22 32.51
N ALA A 362 37.59 6.61 31.25
CA ALA A 362 38.46 7.57 30.59
C ALA A 362 38.39 8.96 31.23
N GLU A 363 37.20 9.42 31.62
CA GLU A 363 36.98 10.69 32.34
C GLU A 363 37.62 10.66 33.75
N ASP A 364 37.51 9.54 34.47
CA ASP A 364 38.10 9.35 35.80
C ASP A 364 39.63 9.35 35.73
N LEU A 365 40.22 8.61 34.77
CA LEU A 365 41.67 8.57 34.55
C LEU A 365 42.24 9.94 34.19
N ARG A 366 41.50 10.71 33.38
CA ARG A 366 41.88 12.09 33.06
C ARG A 366 41.86 12.97 34.30
N SER A 367 40.83 12.86 35.14
CA SER A 367 40.73 13.64 36.37
C SER A 367 41.87 13.33 37.34
N LEU A 368 42.22 12.05 37.50
CA LEU A 368 43.39 11.62 38.28
C LEU A 368 44.71 12.16 37.69
N ALA A 369 44.83 12.21 36.36
CA ALA A 369 46.00 12.78 35.72
C ALA A 369 46.16 14.27 36.06
N GLU A 370 45.07 15.03 36.11
CA GLU A 370 45.09 16.43 36.54
C GLU A 370 45.53 16.58 38.01
N GLU A 371 45.06 15.69 38.89
CA GLU A 371 45.49 15.69 40.29
C GLU A 371 47.00 15.40 40.44
N GLU A 372 47.54 14.43 39.70
CA GLU A 372 48.98 14.14 39.73
C GLU A 372 49.79 15.25 39.07
N ALA A 373 49.29 15.87 37.99
CA ALA A 373 49.90 17.04 37.38
C ALA A 373 49.96 18.23 38.36
N ALA A 374 48.91 18.46 39.16
CA ALA A 374 48.90 19.49 40.20
C ALA A 374 49.92 19.23 41.32
N LYS A 375 50.32 17.97 41.55
CA LYS A 375 51.39 17.55 42.46
C LYS A 375 52.78 17.60 41.81
N ASN A 376 52.90 18.14 40.59
CA ASN A 376 54.12 18.15 39.76
C ASN A 376 54.65 16.76 39.37
N ARG A 377 53.78 15.73 39.40
CA ARG A 377 54.09 14.35 38.99
C ARG A 377 53.68 14.13 37.54
N PHE A 378 54.40 14.81 36.64
CA PHE A 378 54.01 14.91 35.24
C PHE A 378 54.18 13.59 34.45
N ALA A 379 55.14 12.74 34.83
CA ALA A 379 55.33 11.44 34.17
C ALA A 379 54.14 10.50 34.45
N GLU A 380 53.69 10.47 35.70
CA GLU A 380 52.51 9.73 36.15
C GLU A 380 51.23 10.28 35.50
N ALA A 381 51.09 11.61 35.43
CA ALA A 381 49.96 12.25 34.75
C ALA A 381 49.90 11.88 33.25
N VAL A 382 51.03 11.91 32.54
CA VAL A 382 51.09 11.50 31.12
C VAL A 382 50.76 10.03 30.93
N ALA A 383 51.20 9.15 31.85
CA ALA A 383 50.84 7.73 31.81
C ALA A 383 49.33 7.50 31.99
N LEU A 384 48.70 8.21 32.93
CA LEU A 384 47.25 8.17 33.15
C LEU A 384 46.45 8.73 31.96
N LEU A 385 46.93 9.79 31.32
CA LEU A 385 46.32 10.33 30.09
C LEU A 385 46.41 9.35 28.92
N LYS A 386 47.50 8.62 28.76
CA LYS A 386 47.59 7.56 27.73
C LYS A 386 46.59 6.43 27.98
N GLN A 387 46.42 5.99 29.24
CA GLN A 387 45.40 5.01 29.60
C GLN A 387 43.98 5.54 29.36
N SER A 388 43.74 6.83 29.63
CA SER A 388 42.47 7.51 29.29
C SER A 388 42.23 7.51 27.78
N GLU A 389 43.26 7.78 26.97
CA GLU A 389 43.17 7.76 25.51
C GLU A 389 42.81 6.36 24.98
N GLU A 390 43.41 5.30 25.53
CA GLU A 390 43.07 3.90 25.20
C GLU A 390 41.63 3.56 25.56
N ALA A 391 41.15 3.97 26.74
CA ALA A 391 39.77 3.78 27.16
C ALA A 391 38.77 4.50 26.23
N TYR A 392 39.08 5.72 25.77
CA TYR A 392 38.28 6.38 24.75
C TYR A 392 38.33 5.62 23.40
N LYS A 393 39.50 5.16 22.96
CA LYS A 393 39.63 4.42 21.68
C LYS A 393 38.85 3.10 21.65
N ALA A 394 38.57 2.51 22.81
CA ALA A 394 37.77 1.29 22.92
C ALA A 394 36.27 1.50 22.59
N VAL A 395 35.78 2.75 22.58
CA VAL A 395 34.40 3.10 22.27
C VAL A 395 34.21 3.18 20.76
N GLY A 396 33.26 2.42 20.21
CA GLY A 396 32.94 2.40 18.78
C GLY A 396 32.09 3.58 18.29
N ASP A 397 31.64 3.49 17.03
CA ASP A 397 30.82 4.50 16.34
C ASP A 397 29.33 4.14 16.28
N GLU A 398 28.93 3.00 16.85
CA GLU A 398 27.55 2.48 16.72
C GLU A 398 26.50 3.37 17.40
N PHE A 399 26.90 4.16 18.41
CA PHE A 399 26.02 5.06 19.13
C PHE A 399 26.49 6.52 18.97
N PRO A 400 25.73 7.39 18.28
CA PRO A 400 26.18 8.73 17.93
C PRO A 400 26.57 9.62 19.13
N SER A 401 25.84 9.53 20.24
CA SER A 401 26.11 10.30 21.46
C SER A 401 27.44 9.92 22.10
N GLU A 402 27.69 8.62 22.25
CA GLU A 402 28.89 8.05 22.83
C GLU A 402 30.10 8.32 21.92
N ALA A 403 29.93 8.17 20.60
CA ALA A 403 30.95 8.50 19.61
C ALA A 403 31.34 9.99 19.64
N GLN A 404 30.37 10.88 19.83
CA GLN A 404 30.64 12.32 19.98
C GLN A 404 31.40 12.63 21.29
N ARG A 405 30.98 12.01 22.41
CA ARG A 405 31.69 12.14 23.70
C ARG A 405 33.12 11.65 23.59
N ARG A 406 33.33 10.46 23.00
CA ARG A 406 34.65 9.90 22.71
C ARG A 406 35.52 10.88 21.91
N THR A 407 34.99 11.39 20.80
CA THR A 407 35.74 12.27 19.91
C THR A 407 36.19 13.56 20.61
N ARG A 408 35.34 14.10 21.49
CA ARG A 408 35.69 15.25 22.33
C ARG A 408 36.75 14.89 23.35
N GLY A 409 36.55 13.81 24.09
CA GLY A 409 37.48 13.31 25.11
C GLY A 409 38.87 13.05 24.55
N LEU A 410 38.98 12.42 23.38
CA LEU A 410 40.26 12.16 22.70
C LEU A 410 41.02 13.45 22.40
N ARG A 411 40.35 14.48 21.86
CA ARG A 411 40.99 15.76 21.55
C ARG A 411 41.52 16.44 22.80
N GLU A 412 40.73 16.43 23.87
CA GLU A 412 41.10 17.03 25.15
C GLU A 412 42.29 16.30 25.78
N VAL A 413 42.26 14.96 25.81
CA VAL A 413 43.37 14.13 26.33
C VAL A 413 44.65 14.32 25.52
N GLN A 414 44.56 14.35 24.20
CA GLN A 414 45.72 14.55 23.32
C GLN A 414 46.32 15.95 23.48
N ALA A 415 45.49 16.99 23.52
CA ALA A 415 45.95 18.36 23.77
C ALA A 415 46.66 18.47 25.12
N ARG A 416 46.07 17.90 26.17
CA ARG A 416 46.63 17.92 27.52
C ARG A 416 47.91 17.12 27.65
N THR A 417 47.99 15.96 27.00
CA THR A 417 49.20 15.13 26.97
C THR A 417 50.36 15.91 26.34
N ASN A 418 50.11 16.59 25.23
CA ASN A 418 51.13 17.41 24.56
C ASN A 418 51.57 18.60 25.44
N GLU A 419 50.64 19.24 26.13
CA GLU A 419 50.94 20.34 27.06
C GLU A 419 51.85 19.89 28.21
N LEU A 420 51.52 18.78 28.87
CA LEU A 420 52.33 18.25 29.97
C LEU A 420 53.72 17.78 29.51
N GLN A 421 53.81 17.20 28.31
CA GLN A 421 55.10 16.84 27.70
C GLN A 421 55.97 18.07 27.41
N GLN A 422 55.39 19.15 26.87
CA GLN A 422 56.10 20.41 26.66
C GLN A 422 56.56 21.05 27.97
N GLY A 423 55.71 21.00 29.01
CA GLY A 423 56.06 21.47 30.36
C GLY A 423 57.24 20.72 30.96
N LEU A 424 57.27 19.39 30.81
CA LEU A 424 58.40 18.55 31.22
C LEU A 424 59.70 18.93 30.51
N LEU A 425 59.66 19.13 29.19
CA LEU A 425 60.83 19.52 28.40
C LEU A 425 61.37 20.90 28.80
N THR A 426 60.47 21.86 29.05
CA THR A 426 60.86 23.23 29.43
C THR A 426 61.46 23.26 30.84
N ASN A 427 60.89 22.52 31.79
CA ASN A 427 61.40 22.44 33.16
C ASN A 427 62.74 21.68 33.22
N THR A 428 62.90 20.58 32.49
CA THR A 428 64.19 19.87 32.42
C THR A 428 65.30 20.73 31.81
N GLN A 429 65.02 21.53 30.78
CA GLN A 429 65.97 22.51 30.23
C GLN A 429 66.34 23.63 31.22
N ALA A 430 65.42 24.02 32.12
CA ALA A 430 65.67 25.03 33.14
C ALA A 430 66.50 24.51 34.34
N PHE A 431 66.39 23.23 34.69
CA PHE A 431 67.14 22.60 35.79
C PHE A 431 68.47 21.96 35.34
N SER A 432 68.58 21.50 34.09
CA SER A 432 69.85 21.09 33.47
C SER A 432 70.59 22.34 32.98
N GLY A 433 71.37 22.97 33.87
CA GLY A 433 72.17 24.16 33.54
C GLY A 433 72.93 24.02 32.22
N ALA A 434 72.48 24.74 31.18
CA ALA A 434 73.18 25.23 29.99
C ALA A 434 74.14 24.29 29.20
N GLY A 435 74.10 22.97 29.35
CA GLY A 435 75.07 22.06 28.72
C GLY A 435 74.55 21.06 27.69
N PHE A 436 73.25 20.76 27.64
CA PHE A 436 72.74 19.53 26.99
C PHE A 436 71.64 19.75 25.94
N ALA A 437 71.57 20.94 25.35
CA ALA A 437 70.51 21.31 24.41
C ALA A 437 70.53 20.61 23.03
N PRO A 438 71.67 20.21 22.43
CA PRO A 438 71.62 19.69 21.05
C PRO A 438 71.16 18.22 20.94
N ASP A 439 71.32 17.42 21.99
CA ASP A 439 71.21 15.95 21.85
C ASP A 439 69.82 15.40 22.25
N LEU A 440 69.05 16.15 23.05
CA LEU A 440 67.76 15.68 23.55
C LEU A 440 66.68 15.60 22.45
N HIS A 441 66.70 16.52 21.48
CA HIS A 441 65.78 16.47 20.34
C HIS A 441 66.03 15.28 19.41
N ALA A 442 67.29 14.85 19.27
CA ALA A 442 67.66 13.65 18.52
C ALA A 442 67.24 12.38 19.27
N LEU A 443 67.45 12.34 20.59
CA LEU A 443 67.00 11.25 21.47
C LEU A 443 65.47 11.10 21.50
N ILE A 444 64.70 12.19 21.46
CA ILE A 444 63.23 12.14 21.39
C ILE A 444 62.76 11.57 20.05
N ALA A 445 63.43 11.92 18.93
CA ALA A 445 63.12 11.36 17.63
C ALA A 445 63.50 9.87 17.52
N GLU A 446 64.57 9.46 18.20
CA GLU A 446 65.07 8.08 18.21
C GLU A 446 64.31 7.17 19.22
N HIS A 447 63.71 7.71 20.28
CA HIS A 447 63.08 6.94 21.37
C HIS A 447 61.57 7.16 21.53
N ALA A 448 60.93 7.85 20.58
CA ALA A 448 59.46 7.92 20.48
C ALA A 448 58.80 6.53 20.27
N ALA A 449 59.58 5.50 19.93
CA ALA A 449 59.15 4.11 19.85
C ALA A 449 59.59 3.32 21.10
N GLY A 450 58.78 3.37 22.16
CA GLY A 450 58.79 2.41 23.27
C GLY A 450 60.04 2.45 24.17
N LEU A 451 59.97 3.20 25.27
CA LEU A 451 61.02 3.20 26.29
C LEU A 451 60.80 2.09 27.32
N ASP A 452 61.76 1.16 27.37
CA ASP A 452 61.90 0.11 28.38
C ASP A 452 62.44 0.69 29.71
N GLN A 453 61.96 0.12 30.82
CA GLN A 453 62.28 0.51 32.20
C GLN A 453 63.79 0.37 32.49
N GLU A 454 64.48 -0.48 31.76
CA GLU A 454 65.92 -0.71 31.87
C GLU A 454 66.74 0.49 31.35
N THR A 455 66.28 1.16 30.29
CA THR A 455 66.91 2.35 29.72
C THR A 455 66.83 3.54 30.68
N LEU A 456 65.66 3.72 31.32
CA LEU A 456 65.45 4.74 32.36
C LEU A 456 66.36 4.54 33.58
N LYS A 457 66.51 3.29 34.06
CA LYS A 457 67.43 2.99 35.17
C LYS A 457 68.90 3.26 34.82
N THR A 458 69.29 3.00 33.57
CA THR A 458 70.66 3.19 33.11
C THR A 458 71.00 4.68 33.01
N MET A 459 70.06 5.51 32.54
CA MET A 459 70.22 6.97 32.50
C MET A 459 70.36 7.58 33.90
N VAL A 460 69.50 7.19 34.85
CA VAL A 460 69.57 7.69 36.24
C VAL A 460 70.89 7.31 36.92
N ARG A 461 71.41 6.11 36.65
CA ARG A 461 72.70 5.67 37.22
C ARG A 461 73.88 6.46 36.65
N LEU A 462 73.88 6.73 35.34
CA LEU A 462 74.92 7.52 34.69
C LEU A 462 74.96 8.96 35.22
N GLU A 463 73.79 9.57 35.45
CA GLU A 463 73.72 10.91 36.05
C GLU A 463 74.21 10.94 37.49
N TYR A 464 73.87 9.93 38.30
CA TYR A 464 74.35 9.84 39.68
C TYR A 464 75.87 9.72 39.77
N GLU A 465 76.48 8.90 38.91
CA GLU A 465 77.95 8.72 38.85
C GLU A 465 78.66 10.01 38.37
N ALA A 466 78.07 10.73 37.41
CA ALA A 466 78.61 12.01 36.93
C ALA A 466 78.58 13.12 37.99
N GLU A 467 77.51 13.20 38.79
CA GLU A 467 77.37 14.21 39.83
C GLU A 467 78.32 13.95 41.02
N ILE A 468 78.55 12.68 41.36
CA ILE A 468 79.58 12.32 42.35
C ILE A 468 80.98 12.74 41.88
N GLY A 469 81.31 12.53 40.60
CA GLY A 469 82.59 12.98 40.03
C GLY A 469 82.76 14.50 40.08
N ARG A 470 81.68 15.24 39.81
CA ARG A 470 81.67 16.70 39.83
C ARG A 470 81.84 17.27 41.25
N LEU A 471 81.14 16.70 42.23
CA LEU A 471 81.26 17.07 43.64
C LEU A 471 82.65 16.73 44.21
N SER A 472 83.21 15.58 43.84
CA SER A 472 84.59 15.20 44.19
C SER A 472 85.62 16.22 43.70
N THR A 473 85.43 16.74 42.48
CA THR A 473 86.34 17.71 41.88
C THR A 473 86.25 19.09 42.55
N GLN A 474 85.04 19.52 42.93
CA GLN A 474 84.84 20.76 43.70
C GLN A 474 85.42 20.71 45.12
N MET A 475 85.37 19.55 45.77
CA MET A 475 85.97 19.37 47.09
C MET A 475 87.50 19.36 47.05
N GLN A 476 88.12 18.86 45.98
CA GLN A 476 89.58 18.93 45.83
C GLN A 476 90.08 20.35 45.56
N SER A 477 89.33 21.18 44.83
CA SER A 477 89.75 22.56 44.53
C SER A 477 89.68 23.50 45.73
N THR A 478 88.93 23.14 46.78
CA THR A 478 88.80 23.94 48.01
C THR A 478 89.88 23.62 49.06
N LEU A 479 90.60 22.50 48.91
CA LEU A 479 91.69 22.09 49.82
C LEU A 479 93.08 22.59 49.39
N SER A 480 93.22 23.20 48.21
CA SER A 480 94.51 23.65 47.65
C SER A 480 94.79 25.16 47.77
N ILE A 481 94.08 25.87 48.65
CA ILE A 481 94.38 27.26 49.04
C ILE A 481 94.51 27.31 50.56
N GLU A 482 95.63 26.83 51.08
CA GLU A 482 96.23 27.25 52.36
C GLU A 482 97.75 27.43 52.17
#